data_AF-A0AA91H0A4-F1
#
_entry.id   AF-A0AA91H0A4-F1
#
_cell.length_a   1.000
_cell.length_b   1.000
_cell.length_c   1.000
_cell.angle_alpha   90.00
_cell.angle_beta   90.00
_cell.angle_gamma   90.00
#
_symmetry.space_group_name_H-M   'P 1'
#
loop_
_entity.id
_entity.type
_entity.pdbx_description
1 polymer ?
#
loop_
_entity_poly.entity_id
_entity_poly.type
_entity_poly.pdbx_seq_one_letter_code
_entity_poly.pdbx_strand_id
1 'polypeptide(L)' 'MMTFQQLQIGDYFRIPGITAECVYRKASSSHCSLNALLQPIRPATTVIPLSSAEITHYFVTKQQLLKSLKK' A
#
# COMPACT_ATOMS: atom_id res chain seq x y z
N MET A 1 12.37 6.14 6.59
CA MET A 1 11.37 5.23 7.19
C MET A 1 10.56 6.02 8.19
N MET A 2 9.26 5.76 8.30
CA MET A 2 8.38 6.43 9.26
C MET A 2 7.39 5.43 9.86
N THR A 3 6.55 5.87 10.79
CA THR A 3 5.51 5.03 11.41
C THR A 3 4.19 5.17 10.67
N PHE A 4 3.32 4.16 10.79
CA PHE A 4 1.97 4.19 10.22
C PHE A 4 1.16 5.39 10.73
N GLN A 5 1.34 5.80 11.99
CA GLN A 5 0.67 6.96 12.56
C GLN A 5 0.97 8.26 11.79
N GLN A 6 2.19 8.41 11.26
CA GLN A 6 2.65 9.62 10.56
C GLN A 6 2.11 9.78 9.13
N LEU A 7 1.57 8.71 8.52
CA LEU A 7 0.88 8.78 7.23
C LEU A 7 -0.42 9.58 7.31
N GLN A 8 -0.85 10.18 6.21
CA GLN A 8 -2.20 10.71 6.05
C GLN A 8 -3.18 9.61 5.60
N ILE A 9 -4.46 9.76 5.91
CA ILE A 9 -5.50 8.87 5.38
C ILE A 9 -5.49 9.00 3.86
N GLY A 10 -5.46 7.86 3.17
CA GLY A 10 -5.35 7.80 1.72
C GLY A 10 -3.95 7.57 1.19
N ASP A 11 -2.90 7.79 2.00
CA ASP A 11 -1.52 7.54 1.60
C ASP A 11 -1.28 6.06 1.31
N TYR A 12 -0.44 5.81 0.31
CA TYR A 12 0.02 4.48 -0.02
C TYR A 12 1.38 4.22 0.64
N PHE A 13 1.57 3.00 1.13
CA PHE A 13 2.83 2.60 1.75
C PHE A 13 3.11 1.10 1.56
N ARG A 14 4.35 0.70 1.85
CA ARG A 14 4.78 -0.69 2.00
C ARG A 14 5.27 -0.94 3.43
N ILE A 15 5.23 -2.18 3.86
CA ILE A 15 5.82 -2.61 5.14
C ILE A 15 7.21 -3.20 4.83
N PRO A 16 8.30 -2.74 5.48
CA PRO A 16 9.63 -3.30 5.30
C PRO A 16 9.64 -4.82 5.51
N GLY A 17 10.40 -5.54 4.68
CA GLY A 17 10.49 -7.01 4.75
C GLY A 17 9.33 -7.77 4.10
N ILE A 18 8.28 -7.07 3.64
CA ILE A 18 7.25 -7.65 2.76
C ILE A 18 7.65 -7.41 1.30
N THR A 19 7.16 -8.25 0.38
CA THR A 19 7.37 -8.10 -1.06
C THR A 19 6.97 -6.70 -1.55
N ALA A 20 7.72 -6.17 -2.51
CA ALA A 20 7.49 -4.83 -3.05
C ALA A 20 6.12 -4.67 -3.74
N GLU A 21 5.49 -5.78 -4.12
CA GLU A 21 4.17 -5.85 -4.74
C GLU A 21 3.02 -5.66 -3.73
N CYS A 22 3.28 -5.82 -2.43
CA CYS A 22 2.30 -5.57 -1.38
C CYS A 22 2.22 -4.07 -1.07
N VAL A 23 1.34 -3.39 -1.80
CA VAL A 23 1.04 -1.98 -1.62
C VAL A 23 -0.23 -1.80 -0.78
N TYR A 24 -0.08 -1.16 0.38
CA TYR A 24 -1.15 -0.85 1.31
C TYR A 24 -1.62 0.59 1.17
N ARG A 25 -2.85 0.88 1.58
CA ARG A 25 -3.40 2.25 1.68
C ARG A 25 -3.87 2.52 3.10
N LYS A 26 -3.53 3.67 3.70
CA LYS A 26 -4.02 4.05 5.02
C LYS A 26 -5.52 4.36 4.95
N ALA A 27 -6.31 3.69 5.79
CA ALA A 27 -7.76 3.86 5.84
C ALA A 27 -8.21 4.61 7.10
N SER A 28 -7.51 4.44 8.23
CA SER A 28 -7.75 5.15 9.49
C SER A 28 -6.49 5.20 10.36
N SER A 29 -6.62 5.62 11.63
CA SER A 29 -5.52 5.62 12.61
C SER A 29 -5.05 4.22 13.02
N SER A 30 -5.84 3.18 12.77
CA SER A 30 -5.57 1.79 13.18
C SER A 30 -5.82 0.74 12.09
N HIS A 31 -6.17 1.17 10.87
CA HIS A 31 -6.48 0.26 9.77
C HIS A 31 -5.86 0.71 8.45
N CYS A 32 -5.41 -0.26 7.66
CA CYS A 32 -5.02 -0.08 6.27
C CYS A 32 -5.76 -1.07 5.37
N SER A 33 -5.70 -0.87 4.05
CA SER A 33 -6.26 -1.80 3.09
C SER A 33 -5.23 -2.36 2.12
N LEU A 34 -5.40 -3.62 1.75
CA LEU A 34 -4.66 -4.31 0.68
C LEU A 34 -5.67 -4.90 -0.29
N ASN A 35 -5.66 -4.49 -1.56
CA ASN A 35 -6.56 -5.05 -2.58
C ASN A 35 -8.05 -5.13 -2.16
N ALA A 36 -8.55 -4.07 -1.50
CA ALA A 36 -9.90 -3.92 -0.92
C ALA A 36 -10.17 -4.62 0.42
N LEU A 37 -9.25 -5.45 0.93
CA LEU A 37 -9.37 -6.01 2.27
C LEU A 37 -8.87 -5.02 3.31
N LEU A 38 -9.75 -4.60 4.23
CA LEU A 38 -9.39 -3.79 5.39
C LEU A 38 -8.75 -4.70 6.45
N GLN A 39 -7.66 -4.24 7.02
CA GLN A 39 -6.88 -5.00 8.01
C GLN A 39 -6.37 -4.07 9.12
N PRO A 40 -6.32 -4.56 10.36
CA PRO A 40 -5.77 -3.80 11.48
C PRO A 40 -4.25 -3.65 11.33
N ILE A 41 -3.71 -2.53 11.81
CA ILE A 41 -2.28 -2.27 11.83
C ILE A 41 -1.91 -1.46 13.08
N ARG A 42 -0.76 -1.77 13.69
CA ARG A 42 -0.30 -1.04 14.89
C ARG A 42 0.17 0.37 14.49
N PRO A 43 -0.20 1.44 15.20
CA PRO A 43 0.24 2.81 14.88
C PRO A 43 1.77 2.98 14.76
N ALA A 44 2.52 2.26 15.61
CA ALA A 44 3.98 2.29 15.63
C ALA A 44 4.65 1.43 14.53
N THR A 45 3.89 0.73 13.68
CA THR A 45 4.45 -0.10 12.61
C THR A 45 5.30 0.76 11.67
N THR A 46 6.55 0.35 11.44
CA THR A 46 7.42 1.02 10.47
C THR A 46 6.92 0.78 9.06
N VAL A 47 6.86 1.84 8.26
CA VAL A 47 6.35 1.85 6.90
C VAL A 47 7.27 2.65 5.98
N ILE A 48 7.17 2.34 4.69
CA ILE A 48 7.83 3.05 3.60
C ILE A 48 6.72 3.72 2.78
N PRO A 49 6.55 5.06 2.86
CA PRO A 49 5.58 5.75 2.02
C PRO A 49 5.97 5.63 0.55
N LEU A 50 4.96 5.54 -0.32
CA LEU A 50 5.16 5.49 -1.76
C LEU A 50 5.07 6.90 -2.36
N SER A 51 5.95 7.18 -3.31
CA SER A 51 5.86 8.38 -4.15
C SER A 51 4.77 8.22 -5.22
N SER A 52 4.32 9.34 -5.80
CA SER A 52 3.35 9.34 -6.91
C SER A 52 3.81 8.51 -8.12
N ALA A 53 5.11 8.48 -8.40
CA ALA A 53 5.67 7.66 -9.47
C ALA A 53 5.53 6.16 -9.18
N GLU A 54 5.83 5.74 -7.95
CA GLU A 54 5.68 4.34 -7.55
C GLU A 54 4.21 3.90 -7.48
N ILE A 55 3.31 4.79 -7.05
CA ILE A 55 1.87 4.54 -7.05
C ILE A 55 1.39 4.34 -8.49
N THR A 56 1.80 5.21 -9.41
CA THR A 56 1.47 5.08 -10.84
C THR A 56 1.97 3.76 -11.40
N HIS A 57 3.24 3.42 -11.14
CA HIS A 57 3.83 2.16 -11.59
C HIS A 57 3.03 0.96 -11.07
N TYR A 58 2.69 0.93 -9.77
CA TYR A 58 1.88 -0.12 -9.18
C TYR A 58 0.53 -0.33 -9.89
N PHE A 59 -0.19 0.76 -10.19
CA PHE A 59 -1.48 0.64 -10.89
C PHE A 59 -1.33 0.20 -12.34
N VAL A 60 -0.30 0.63 -13.05
CA VAL A 60 0.00 0.17 -14.42
C VAL A 60 0.30 -1.33 -14.43
N THR A 61 1.20 -1.80 -13.56
CA THR A 61 1.53 -3.22 -13.44
C THR A 61 0.30 -4.05 -13.10
N LYS A 62 -0.52 -3.59 -12.15
CA LYS A 62 -1.77 -4.26 -11.78
C LYS A 62 -2.75 -4.35 -12.96
N GLN A 63 -2.88 -3.27 -13.73
CA GLN A 63 -3.74 -3.25 -14.91
C GLN A 63 -3.23 -4.21 -15.99
N GLN A 64 -1.92 -4.28 -16.23
CA GLN A 64 -1.32 -5.20 -17.19
C GLN A 64 -1.54 -6.66 -16.80
N LEU A 65 -1.36 -7.00 -15.51
CA LEU A 65 -1.68 -8.33 -14.99
C LEU A 65 -3.16 -8.68 -15.19
N LEU A 66 -4.07 -7.77 -14.86
CA LEU A 66 -5.50 -8.00 -15.09
C LEU A 66 -5.84 -8.20 -16.58
N LYS A 67 -5.10 -7.57 -17.49
CA LYS A 67 -5.26 -7.78 -18.94
C LYS A 67 -4.70 -9.13 -19.40
N SER A 68 -3.59 -9.60 -18.84
CA SER A 68 -3.00 -10.90 -19.21
C SER A 68 -3.86 -12.08 -18.75
N LEU A 69 -4.54 -11.96 -17.60
CA LEU A 69 -5.43 -12.99 -17.06
C LEU A 69 -6.78 -13.12 -17.80
N LYS A 70 -7.11 -12.18 -18.69
CA LYS A 70 -8.35 -12.18 -19.48
C LYS A 70 -8.17 -12.75 -20.89
N LYS A 71 -6.96 -13.19 -21.24
CA LYS A 71 -6.66 -13.93 -22.48
C LYS A 71 -6.69 -15.42 -22.21
#